data_AF-A0A7X1ZHP3-F1
#
_entry.id   AF-A0A7X1ZHP3-F1
#
_cell.length_a   1.000
_cell.length_b   1.000
_cell.length_c   1.000
_cell.angle_alpha   90.00
_cell.angle_beta   90.00
_cell.angle_gamma   90.00
#
_symmetry.space_group_name_H-M   'P 1'
#
loop_
_entity.id
_entity.type
_entity.pdbx_description
1 polymer ?
#
loop_
_entity_poly.entity_id
_entity_poly.type
_entity_poly.pdbx_seq_one_letter_code
_entity_poly.pdbx_strand_id
1 'polypeptide(L)'
;MTEAPQTEFPSLRLLNLAKLAEAKKVDLHLFDGGVRAFLDAHAERRQTKPTPAQSFTQADAEYAQKLHAMAERGTEHEAEVAKGKLEGFAKGFGMSADEVVGKAEEVN
;
A
#
# COMPACT_ATOMS: atom_id res chain seq x y z
N MET A 1 -30.42 -29.57 6.60
CA MET A 1 -29.27 -28.80 6.08
C MET A 1 -29.04 -27.68 7.07
N THR A 2 -28.01 -27.80 7.90
CA THR A 2 -27.71 -26.87 9.01
C THR A 2 -26.49 -26.06 8.60
N GLU A 3 -26.68 -24.79 8.29
CA GLU A 3 -25.58 -23.89 7.95
C GLU A 3 -24.82 -23.48 9.22
N ALA A 4 -23.50 -23.60 9.18
CA ALA A 4 -22.61 -23.22 10.26
C ALA A 4 -22.54 -21.67 10.36
N PRO A 5 -22.53 -21.08 11.57
CA PRO A 5 -22.35 -19.65 11.72
C PRO A 5 -20.93 -19.28 11.31
N GLN A 6 -20.81 -18.35 10.35
CA GLN A 6 -19.53 -17.78 9.95
C GLN A 6 -18.97 -16.98 11.13
N THR A 7 -17.89 -17.47 11.72
CA THR A 7 -17.11 -16.75 12.71
C THR A 7 -16.32 -15.65 11.98
N GLU A 8 -16.87 -14.45 11.93
CA GLU A 8 -16.14 -13.27 11.46
C GLU A 8 -15.01 -12.98 12.46
N PHE A 9 -13.76 -13.17 12.03
CA PHE A 9 -12.61 -12.70 12.79
C PHE A 9 -12.64 -11.16 12.82
N PRO A 10 -12.71 -10.51 14.00
CA PRO A 10 -12.74 -9.06 14.06
C PRO A 10 -11.45 -8.51 13.46
N SER A 11 -11.59 -7.66 12.45
CA SER A 11 -10.46 -6.97 11.83
C SER A 11 -9.62 -6.26 12.90
N LEU A 12 -8.28 -6.26 12.76
CA LEU A 12 -7.35 -5.64 13.70
C LEU A 12 -7.65 -4.15 14.00
N ARG A 13 -8.47 -3.49 13.17
CA ARG A 13 -8.99 -2.13 13.41
C ARG A 13 -9.94 -2.05 14.59
N LEU A 14 -10.76 -3.08 14.83
CA LEU A 14 -11.71 -3.13 15.96
C LEU A 14 -11.01 -3.40 17.30
N LEU A 15 -9.94 -4.21 17.29
CA LEU A 15 -9.22 -4.56 18.52
C LEU A 15 -8.54 -3.37 19.22
N ASN A 16 -8.17 -2.32 18.48
CA ASN A 16 -7.56 -1.12 19.06
C ASN A 16 -8.58 -0.13 19.63
N LEU A 17 -9.87 -0.27 19.29
CA LEU A 17 -10.94 0.61 19.76
C LEU A 17 -11.31 0.34 21.22
N ALA A 18 -11.37 -0.94 21.61
CA ALA A 18 -11.65 -1.35 22.99
C ALA A 18 -10.58 -0.84 23.98
N LYS A 19 -9.31 -0.89 23.59
CA LYS A 19 -8.19 -0.37 24.39
C LYS A 19 -8.23 1.15 24.55
N LEU A 20 -8.73 1.89 23.56
CA LEU A 20 -8.84 3.35 23.62
C LEU A 20 -10.01 3.80 24.51
N ALA A 21 -11.11 3.05 24.50
CA ALA A 21 -12.27 3.28 25.37
C ALA A 21 -11.95 2.99 26.85
N GLU A 22 -11.19 1.93 27.14
CA GLU A 22 -10.69 1.65 28.50
C GLU A 22 -9.74 2.74 29.03
N ALA A 23 -9.03 3.45 28.13
CA ALA A 23 -8.10 4.51 28.51
C ALA A 23 -8.76 5.82 29.00
N LYS A 24 -10.10 5.88 29.13
CA LYS A 24 -10.88 7.01 29.68
C LYS A 24 -10.57 8.40 29.08
N LYS A 25 -10.08 8.47 27.84
CA LYS A 25 -9.68 9.74 27.20
C LYS A 25 -10.56 10.19 26.04
N VAL A 26 -11.61 9.45 25.72
CA VAL A 26 -12.50 9.80 24.61
C VAL A 26 -13.94 9.61 25.05
N ASP A 27 -14.66 10.72 25.12
CA ASP A 27 -16.11 10.69 25.27
C ASP A 27 -16.73 10.40 23.89
N LEU A 28 -17.20 9.16 23.71
CA LEU A 28 -17.80 8.69 22.47
C LEU A 28 -19.16 9.34 22.19
N HIS A 29 -19.79 9.96 23.20
CA HIS A 29 -21.05 10.69 23.05
C HIS A 29 -20.86 12.11 22.49
N LEU A 30 -19.62 12.60 22.39
CA LEU A 30 -19.32 13.93 21.85
C LEU A 30 -19.38 14.00 20.31
N PHE A 31 -19.47 12.86 19.63
CA PHE A 31 -19.44 12.77 18.18
C PHE A 31 -20.81 12.29 17.64
N ASP A 32 -21.67 13.24 17.28
CA ASP A 32 -23.02 13.02 16.73
C ASP A 32 -23.06 12.15 15.44
N GLY A 33 -21.91 11.92 14.80
CA GLY A 33 -21.76 11.06 13.61
C GLY A 33 -21.30 9.62 13.89
N GLY A 34 -21.26 9.20 15.16
CA GLY A 34 -20.89 7.85 15.57
C GLY A 34 -19.44 7.47 15.27
N VAL A 35 -19.16 6.16 15.24
CA VAL A 35 -17.79 5.61 15.07
C VAL A 35 -17.10 6.11 13.79
N ARG A 36 -17.86 6.41 12.73
CA ARG A 36 -17.29 6.91 11.46
C ARG A 36 -16.71 8.31 11.60
N ALA A 37 -17.45 9.23 12.21
CA ALA A 37 -16.99 10.59 12.45
C ALA A 37 -15.77 10.62 13.39
N PHE A 38 -15.74 9.74 14.39
CA PHE A 38 -14.58 9.57 15.26
C PHE A 38 -13.34 9.08 14.50
N LEU A 39 -13.49 8.06 13.64
CA LEU A 39 -12.40 7.54 12.82
C LEU A 39 -11.87 8.57 11.83
N ASP A 40 -12.73 9.39 11.24
CA ASP A 40 -12.33 10.45 10.31
C ASP A 40 -11.63 11.61 11.05
N ALA A 41 -12.12 12.00 12.24
CA ALA A 41 -11.52 13.06 13.05
C ALA A 41 -10.14 12.69 13.63
N HIS A 42 -9.92 11.40 13.91
CA HIS A 42 -8.66 10.87 14.45
C HIS A 42 -7.84 10.08 13.43
N ALA A 43 -8.19 10.14 12.14
CA ALA A 43 -7.37 9.61 11.07
C ALA A 43 -6.09 10.46 10.96
N GLU A 44 -5.05 10.08 11.69
CA GLU A 44 -3.71 10.61 11.45
C GLU A 44 -3.36 10.34 9.98
N ARG A 45 -3.08 11.41 9.21
CA ARG A 45 -2.49 11.27 7.88
C ARG A 45 -1.26 10.40 8.04
N ARG A 46 -1.25 9.22 7.41
CA ARG A 46 -0.06 8.36 7.37
C ARG A 46 1.08 9.23 6.85
N GLN A 47 1.96 9.65 7.75
CA GLN A 47 3.20 10.27 7.35
C GLN A 47 3.99 9.17 6.66
N THR A 48 4.07 9.24 5.34
CA THR A 48 5.01 8.45 4.57
C THR A 48 6.39 8.82 5.11
N LYS A 49 6.95 7.97 5.98
CA LYS A 49 8.33 8.10 6.40
C LYS A 49 9.17 8.18 5.13
N PRO A 50 10.09 9.16 5.00
CA PRO A 50 10.99 9.19 3.87
C PRO A 50 11.79 7.88 3.89
N THR A 51 11.57 7.04 2.90
CA THR A 51 12.41 5.85 2.68
C THR A 51 13.80 6.37 2.36
N PRO A 52 14.86 5.91 3.06
CA PRO A 52 16.23 6.29 2.70
C PRO A 52 16.46 5.94 1.23
N ALA A 53 17.10 6.84 0.47
CA ALA A 53 17.39 6.63 -0.94
C ALA A 53 18.19 5.33 -1.10
N GLN A 54 17.51 4.28 -1.60
CA GLN A 54 18.15 3.01 -1.86
C GLN A 54 19.01 3.16 -3.11
N SER A 55 20.25 2.71 -3.04
CA SER A 55 21.12 2.57 -4.20
C SER A 55 20.48 1.59 -5.17
N PHE A 56 20.38 1.97 -6.45
CA PHE A 56 19.84 1.11 -7.50
C PHE A 56 20.83 -0.03 -7.78
N THR A 57 20.44 -1.26 -7.49
CA THR A 57 21.30 -2.45 -7.61
C THR A 57 21.07 -3.19 -8.94
N GLN A 58 21.93 -4.17 -9.26
CA GLN A 58 21.72 -5.04 -10.42
C GLN A 58 20.42 -5.85 -10.32
N ALA A 59 20.04 -6.30 -9.13
CA ALA A 59 18.77 -7.00 -8.92
C ALA A 59 17.56 -6.09 -9.21
N ASP A 60 17.67 -4.79 -8.89
CA ASP A 60 16.65 -3.80 -9.21
C ASP A 60 16.54 -3.57 -10.73
N ALA A 61 17.67 -3.57 -11.44
CA ALA A 61 17.73 -3.48 -12.90
C ALA A 61 17.03 -4.67 -13.58
N GLU A 62 17.37 -5.89 -13.18
CA GLU A 62 16.74 -7.11 -13.70
C GLU A 62 15.23 -7.12 -13.44
N TYR A 63 14.82 -6.69 -12.24
CA TYR A 63 13.41 -6.62 -11.88
C TYR A 63 12.65 -5.59 -12.72
N ALA A 64 13.22 -4.39 -12.91
CA ALA A 64 12.66 -3.35 -13.76
C ALA A 64 12.51 -3.82 -15.22
N GLN A 65 13.54 -4.45 -15.78
CA GLN A 65 13.50 -5.01 -17.14
C GLN A 65 12.43 -6.09 -17.29
N LYS A 66 12.27 -6.95 -16.27
CA LYS A 66 11.22 -7.97 -16.28
C LYS A 66 9.82 -7.34 -16.26
N LEU A 67 9.61 -6.33 -15.43
CA LEU A 67 8.34 -5.60 -15.40
C LEU A 67 8.06 -4.89 -16.73
N HIS A 68 9.07 -4.27 -17.33
CA HIS A 68 8.97 -3.64 -18.65
C HIS A 68 8.61 -4.66 -19.74
N ALA A 69 9.30 -5.79 -19.80
CA ALA A 69 9.00 -6.85 -20.75
C ALA A 69 7.56 -7.41 -20.59
N MET A 70 7.07 -7.54 -19.36
CA MET A 70 5.68 -7.94 -19.09
C MET A 70 4.68 -6.83 -19.45
N ALA A 71 5.03 -5.56 -19.28
CA ALA A 71 4.20 -4.42 -19.68
C ALA A 71 4.06 -4.29 -21.20
N GLU A 72 5.07 -4.74 -21.97
CA GLU A 72 5.05 -4.72 -23.43
C GLU A 72 4.42 -5.97 -24.05
N ARG A 73 4.69 -7.15 -23.47
CA ARG A 73 4.36 -8.46 -24.07
C ARG A 73 3.29 -9.24 -23.33
N GLY A 74 2.83 -8.76 -22.18
CA GLY A 74 1.80 -9.40 -21.38
C GLY A 74 0.43 -9.33 -22.06
N THR A 75 -0.49 -10.19 -21.61
CA THR A 75 -1.91 -10.07 -21.96
C THR A 75 -2.50 -8.79 -21.34
N GLU A 76 -3.59 -8.23 -21.88
CA GLU A 76 -4.12 -6.90 -21.48
C GLU A 76 -4.06 -6.63 -19.96
N HIS A 77 -4.63 -7.52 -19.16
CA HIS A 77 -4.63 -7.37 -17.70
C HIS A 77 -3.25 -7.49 -17.06
N GLU A 78 -2.42 -8.43 -17.53
CA GLU A 78 -1.05 -8.62 -17.03
C GLU A 78 -0.15 -7.43 -17.37
N ALA A 79 -0.31 -6.86 -18.57
CA ALA A 79 0.41 -5.69 -19.02
C ALA A 79 0.04 -4.46 -18.19
N GLU A 80 -1.25 -4.24 -17.91
CA GLU A 80 -1.71 -3.17 -17.02
C GLU A 80 -1.15 -3.31 -15.60
N VAL A 81 -1.21 -4.52 -15.03
CA VAL A 81 -0.64 -4.80 -13.71
C VAL A 81 0.87 -4.59 -13.69
N ALA A 82 1.58 -4.99 -14.75
CA ALA A 82 3.02 -4.80 -14.88
C ALA A 82 3.39 -3.31 -14.96
N LYS A 83 2.63 -2.49 -15.73
CA LYS A 83 2.80 -1.03 -15.78
C LYS A 83 2.62 -0.40 -14.40
N GLY A 84 1.53 -0.73 -13.71
CA GLY A 84 1.28 -0.22 -12.35
C GLY A 84 2.36 -0.62 -11.35
N LYS A 85 2.90 -1.84 -11.47
CA LYS A 85 4.05 -2.28 -10.65
C LYS A 85 5.34 -1.54 -11.00
N LEU A 86 5.62 -1.30 -12.27
CA LEU A 86 6.79 -0.55 -12.72
C LEU A 86 6.74 0.90 -12.22
N GLU A 87 5.58 1.56 -12.32
CA GLU A 87 5.38 2.91 -11.77
C GLU A 87 5.54 2.94 -10.25
N GLY A 88 4.97 1.96 -9.54
CA GLY A 88 5.11 1.84 -8.09
C GLY A 88 6.56 1.61 -7.66
N PHE A 89 7.28 0.79 -8.41
CA PHE A 89 8.70 0.54 -8.20
C PHE A 89 9.53 1.81 -8.44
N ALA A 90 9.27 2.53 -9.53
CA ALA A 90 9.98 3.76 -9.85
C ALA A 90 9.78 4.88 -8.83
N LYS A 91 8.55 5.00 -8.29
CA LYS A 91 8.25 5.90 -7.17
C LYS A 91 9.11 5.61 -5.93
N GLY A 92 9.51 4.36 -5.70
CA GLY A 92 10.42 3.97 -4.62
C GLY A 92 11.80 4.62 -4.72
N PHE A 93 12.24 4.96 -5.94
CA PHE A 93 13.51 5.62 -6.23
C PHE A 93 13.35 7.11 -6.56
N GLY A 94 12.13 7.66 -6.51
CA GLY A 94 11.84 9.03 -6.91
C GLY A 94 11.98 9.27 -8.41
N MET A 95 11.81 8.23 -9.23
CA MET A 95 11.96 8.26 -10.68
C MET A 95 10.63 7.93 -11.37
N SER A 96 10.56 8.23 -12.66
CA SER A 96 9.52 7.72 -13.57
C SER A 96 9.83 6.30 -14.04
N ALA A 97 8.82 5.62 -14.59
CA ALA A 97 8.97 4.27 -15.12
C ALA A 97 10.06 4.20 -16.21
N ASP A 98 10.07 5.16 -17.13
CA ASP A 98 11.04 5.21 -18.23
C ASP A 98 12.48 5.46 -17.72
N GLU A 99 12.64 6.35 -16.75
CA GLU A 99 13.96 6.62 -16.13
C GLU A 99 14.54 5.38 -15.45
N VAL A 100 13.69 4.58 -14.79
CA VAL A 100 14.13 3.33 -14.15
C VAL A 100 14.51 2.27 -15.17
N VAL A 101 13.81 2.18 -16.30
CA VAL A 101 14.17 1.26 -17.37
C VAL A 101 15.49 1.67 -18.01
N GLY A 102 15.69 2.95 -18.33
CA GLY A 102 16.97 3.45 -18.85
C GLY A 102 18.12 3.20 -17.87
N LYS A 103 17.89 3.45 -16.56
CA LYS A 103 18.88 3.15 -15.54
C LYS A 103 19.17 1.66 -15.39
N ALA A 104 18.18 0.80 -15.63
CA ALA A 104 18.37 -0.64 -15.64
C ALA A 104 19.22 -1.11 -16.83
N GLU A 105 19.14 -0.45 -17.97
CA GLU A 105 20.01 -0.71 -19.14
C GLU A 105 21.47 -0.29 -18.89
N GLU A 106 21.70 0.76 -18.10
CA GLU A 106 23.06 1.23 -17.76
C GLU A 106 23.80 0.32 -16.76
N VAL A 107 23.06 -0.39 -15.90
CA VAL A 107 23.61 -1.27 -14.85
C VAL A 107 23.85 -2.71 -15.35
N ASN A 108 23.25 -3.08 -16.48
CA ASN A 108 23.34 -4.40 -17.10
C ASN A 108 24.50 -4.51 -18.08
#